data_AF-A0A5C9CPJ3-F1
#
_entry.id   AF-A0A5C9CPJ3-F1
#
_cell.length_a   1.000
_cell.length_b   1.000
_cell.length_c   1.000
_cell.angle_alpha   90.00
_cell.angle_beta   90.00
_cell.angle_gamma   90.00
#
_symmetry.space_group_name_H-M   'P 1'
#
loop_
_entity.id
_entity.type
_entity.pdbx_description
1 polymer ?
#
loop_
_entity_poly.entity_id
_entity_poly.type
_entity_poly.pdbx_seq_one_letter_code
_entity_poly.pdbx_strand_id
1 'polypeptide(L)'
;MPPYVSLKFGIDPATLSISSDGIVRYVMVAQNASGSVNAMFEGLRCATGQVKTYARASSSGAWSVVKDPQWRDLGDNLPSKHAMALVQQGVCEGRTVAGRTAQDLIRVLKR
;
A
#
# COMPACT_ATOMS: atom_id res chain seq x y z
N MET A 1 31.02 -4.74 -0.65
CA MET A 1 29.81 -3.89 -0.56
C MET A 1 28.71 -4.77 0.01
N PRO A 2 27.99 -4.39 1.08
CA PRO A 2 26.94 -5.26 1.62
C PRO A 2 25.87 -5.47 0.54
N PRO A 3 25.25 -6.65 0.43
CA PRO A 3 24.16 -6.86 -0.50
C PRO A 3 23.05 -5.87 -0.16
N TYR A 4 22.74 -4.98 -1.09
CA TYR A 4 21.55 -4.15 -1.04
C TYR A 4 20.36 -5.09 -0.86
N VAL A 5 19.63 -4.93 0.25
CA VAL A 5 18.49 -5.78 0.55
C VAL A 5 17.37 -5.42 -0.43
N SER A 6 17.28 -6.15 -1.54
CA SER A 6 16.21 -5.97 -2.52
C SER A 6 14.91 -6.49 -1.94
N LEU A 7 13.91 -5.60 -1.83
CA LEU A 7 12.55 -5.94 -1.41
C LEU A 7 11.62 -5.96 -2.63
N LYS A 8 10.85 -7.04 -2.77
CA LYS A 8 9.73 -7.13 -3.70
C LYS A 8 8.46 -6.73 -2.98
N PHE A 9 7.68 -5.83 -3.58
CA PHE A 9 6.43 -5.35 -3.01
C PHE A 9 5.24 -5.88 -3.82
N GLY A 10 4.15 -6.22 -3.16
CA GLY A 10 2.89 -6.64 -3.80
C GLY A 10 1.70 -6.44 -2.86
N ILE A 11 0.50 -6.28 -3.43
CA ILE A 11 -0.74 -6.19 -2.64
C ILE A 11 -1.30 -7.60 -2.44
N ASP A 12 -1.82 -7.90 -1.26
CA ASP A 12 -2.72 -9.04 -1.05
C ASP A 12 -4.13 -8.72 -1.60
N PRO A 13 -4.56 -9.35 -2.72
CA PRO A 13 -5.84 -9.03 -3.36
C PRO A 13 -7.06 -9.29 -2.47
N ALA A 14 -6.97 -10.23 -1.52
CA ALA A 14 -8.07 -10.57 -0.63
C ALA A 14 -8.36 -9.46 0.40
N THR A 15 -7.39 -8.57 0.63
CA THR A 15 -7.49 -7.46 1.59
C THR A 15 -7.91 -6.14 0.95
N LEU A 16 -7.92 -6.09 -0.38
CA LEU A 16 -8.21 -4.88 -1.12
C LEU A 16 -9.69 -4.51 -0.98
N SER A 17 -9.95 -3.30 -0.54
CA SER A 17 -11.30 -2.77 -0.39
C SER A 17 -11.34 -1.27 -0.65
N ILE A 18 -12.49 -0.79 -1.12
CA ILE A 18 -12.76 0.64 -1.32
C ILE A 18 -13.80 1.03 -0.28
N SER A 19 -13.45 2.02 0.52
CA SER A 19 -14.28 2.54 1.58
C SER A 19 -15.26 3.58 1.00
N SER A 20 -16.41 3.78 1.63
CA SER A 20 -17.42 4.75 1.17
C SER A 20 -16.89 6.20 1.13
N ASP A 21 -15.85 6.50 1.91
CA ASP A 21 -15.13 7.78 1.94
C ASP A 21 -13.99 7.86 0.89
N GLY A 22 -13.92 6.92 -0.05
CA GLY A 22 -12.96 6.91 -1.14
C GLY A 22 -11.54 6.47 -0.75
N ILE A 23 -11.37 5.84 0.41
CA ILE A 23 -10.09 5.27 0.84
C ILE A 23 -9.95 3.84 0.30
N VAL A 24 -8.87 3.60 -0.44
CA VAL A 24 -8.44 2.26 -0.85
C VAL A 24 -7.64 1.63 0.28
N ARG A 25 -8.17 0.59 0.93
CA ARG A 25 -7.50 -0.15 2.00
C ARG A 25 -6.92 -1.44 1.44
N TYR A 26 -5.70 -1.76 1.85
CA TYR A 26 -4.98 -2.94 1.35
C TYR A 26 -3.87 -3.36 2.32
N VAL A 27 -3.45 -4.62 2.22
CA VAL A 27 -2.21 -5.09 2.80
C VAL A 27 -1.12 -5.06 1.73
N MET A 28 -0.09 -4.27 1.98
CA MET A 28 1.17 -4.29 1.24
C MET A 28 2.08 -5.36 1.83
N VAL A 29 2.57 -6.26 1.01
CA VAL A 29 3.51 -7.33 1.36
C VAL A 29 4.87 -6.98 0.79
N ALA A 30 5.91 -7.00 1.63
CA ALA A 30 7.30 -6.78 1.27
C ALA A 30 8.12 -8.04 1.57
N GLN A 31 8.65 -8.67 0.53
CA GLN A 31 9.45 -9.89 0.65
C GLN A 31 10.92 -9.64 0.28
N ASN A 32 11.84 -10.13 1.10
CA ASN A 32 13.28 -10.08 0.78
C ASN A 32 13.74 -11.34 0.03
N ALA A 33 14.99 -11.33 -0.47
CA ALA A 33 15.58 -12.47 -1.19
C ALA A 33 15.70 -13.75 -0.34
N SER A 34 15.78 -13.62 0.98
CA SER A 34 15.86 -14.73 1.93
C SER A 34 14.49 -15.31 2.31
N GLY A 35 13.40 -14.80 1.73
CA GLY A 35 12.04 -15.28 1.97
C GLY A 35 11.34 -14.69 3.19
N SER A 36 11.98 -13.79 3.96
CA SER A 36 11.30 -13.08 5.05
C SER A 36 10.28 -12.12 4.48
N VAL A 37 9.07 -12.15 5.05
CA VAL A 37 7.94 -11.33 4.63
C VAL A 37 7.61 -10.33 5.73
N ASN A 38 7.53 -9.05 5.38
CA ASN A 38 6.89 -8.04 6.21
C ASN A 38 5.61 -7.59 5.52
N ALA A 39 4.64 -7.13 6.30
CA ALA A 39 3.42 -6.59 5.72
C ALA A 39 3.02 -5.28 6.40
N MET A 40 2.28 -4.44 5.69
CA MET A 40 1.69 -3.22 6.21
C MET A 40 0.23 -3.15 5.80
N PHE A 41 -0.65 -2.89 6.76
CA PHE A 41 -2.04 -2.57 6.47
C PHE A 41 -2.15 -1.05 6.29
N GLU A 42 -2.53 -0.63 5.08
CA GLU A 42 -2.46 0.76 4.65
C GLU A 42 -3.78 1.22 4.03
N GLY A 43 -4.00 2.53 4.10
CA GLY A 43 -5.07 3.23 3.39
C GLY A 43 -4.48 4.29 2.48
N LEU A 44 -4.86 4.26 1.22
CA LEU A 44 -4.53 5.26 0.21
C LEU A 44 -5.76 6.13 -0.06
N ARG A 45 -5.58 7.44 0.06
CA ARG A 45 -6.61 8.44 -0.20
C ARG A 45 -6.26 9.19 -1.48
N CYS A 46 -6.87 8.78 -2.60
CA CYS A 46 -6.62 9.39 -3.92
C CYS A 46 -7.00 10.88 -3.96
N ALA A 47 -8.03 11.30 -3.21
CA ALA A 47 -8.51 12.69 -3.18
C ALA A 47 -7.43 13.71 -2.78
N THR A 48 -6.57 13.33 -1.83
CA THR A 48 -5.52 14.21 -1.28
C THR A 48 -4.11 13.69 -1.55
N GLY A 49 -3.94 12.55 -2.23
CA GLY A 49 -2.62 11.97 -2.48
C GLY A 49 -1.90 11.54 -1.21
N GLN A 50 -2.63 10.98 -0.24
CA GLN A 50 -2.07 10.63 1.07
C GLN A 50 -2.15 9.13 1.34
N VAL A 51 -1.19 8.62 2.10
CA VAL A 51 -1.19 7.24 2.62
C VAL A 51 -1.15 7.24 4.14
N LYS A 52 -1.86 6.30 4.75
CA LYS A 52 -1.86 6.05 6.20
C LYS A 52 -1.54 4.59 6.46
N THR A 53 -0.58 4.31 7.33
CA THR A 53 -0.26 2.94 7.77
C THR A 53 -0.95 2.69 9.12
N TYR A 54 -1.87 1.74 9.17
CA TYR A 54 -2.66 1.40 10.36
C TYR A 54 -2.00 0.31 11.20
N ALA A 55 -1.37 -0.68 10.58
CA ALA A 55 -0.71 -1.78 11.25
C ALA A 55 0.48 -2.29 10.43
N ARG A 56 1.41 -2.97 11.10
CA ARG A 56 2.55 -3.64 10.47
C ARG A 56 2.67 -5.06 10.99
N ALA A 57 2.96 -6.01 10.11
CA ALA A 57 3.34 -7.37 10.46
C ALA A 57 4.86 -7.50 10.31
N SER A 58 5.48 -8.12 11.31
CA SER A 58 6.90 -8.51 11.22
C SER A 58 7.05 -9.86 10.50
N SER A 59 8.29 -10.28 10.27
CA SER A 59 8.63 -11.60 9.73
C SER A 59 8.08 -12.79 10.54
N SER A 60 7.69 -12.58 11.79
CA SER A 60 7.00 -13.61 12.60
C SER A 60 5.51 -13.77 12.26
N GLY A 61 4.95 -12.90 11.41
CA GLY A 61 3.52 -12.84 11.12
C GLY A 61 2.70 -12.09 12.18
N ALA A 62 3.30 -11.72 13.31
CA ALA A 62 2.60 -10.96 14.35
C ALA A 62 2.31 -9.52 13.89
N TRP A 63 1.04 -9.12 14.00
CA TRP A 63 0.57 -7.77 13.70
C TRP A 63 0.72 -6.85 14.91
N SER A 64 1.25 -5.65 14.65
CA SER A 64 1.33 -4.55 15.61
C SER A 64 0.58 -3.34 15.05
N VAL A 65 -0.40 -2.86 15.80
CA VAL A 65 -1.17 -1.66 15.46
C VAL A 65 -0.28 -0.43 15.64
N VAL A 66 -0.33 0.49 14.69
CA VAL A 66 0.32 1.80 14.82
C VAL A 66 -0.52 2.62 15.80
N LYS A 67 0.05 2.96 16.96
CA LYS A 67 -0.67 3.65 18.05
C LYS A 67 -1.32 4.96 17.61
N ASP A 68 -0.64 5.72 16.76
CA ASP A 68 -1.13 6.99 16.23
C ASP A 68 -0.91 7.05 14.70
N PRO A 69 -1.83 6.49 13.89
CA PRO A 69 -1.63 6.39 12.45
C PRO A 69 -1.95 7.72 11.76
N GLN A 70 -0.91 8.37 11.24
CA GLN A 70 -0.99 9.66 10.56
C GLN A 70 -1.12 9.52 9.03
N TRP A 71 -1.83 10.48 8.42
CA TRP A 71 -1.82 10.63 6.97
C TRP A 71 -0.49 11.27 6.56
N ARG A 72 0.19 10.65 5.61
CA ARG A 72 1.45 11.15 5.04
C ARG A 72 1.24 11.48 3.58
N ASP A 73 1.67 12.66 3.17
CA ASP A 73 1.60 13.09 1.79
C ASP A 73 2.57 12.28 0.93
N LEU A 74 2.10 11.83 -0.23
CA LEU A 74 2.93 11.12 -1.20
C LEU A 74 3.86 12.09 -1.95
N GLY A 75 3.61 13.40 -1.92
CA GLY A 75 4.48 14.42 -2.49
C GLY A 75 5.57 14.96 -1.55
N ASP A 76 5.63 14.50 -0.29
CA ASP A 76 6.58 15.01 0.70
C ASP A 76 8.02 14.50 0.47
N ASN A 77 8.99 15.01 1.21
CA ASN A 77 10.43 14.74 1.07
C ASN A 77 10.82 13.25 1.25
N LEU A 78 10.03 12.47 2.00
CA LEU A 78 10.25 11.03 2.23
C LEU A 78 8.97 10.23 1.94
N PRO A 79 8.55 10.17 0.67
CA PRO A 79 7.28 9.59 0.33
C PRO A 79 7.36 8.06 0.44
N SER A 80 6.23 7.45 0.76
CA SER A 80 6.09 6.00 0.65
C SER A 80 6.23 5.61 -0.83
N LYS A 81 7.41 5.09 -1.19
CA LYS A 81 7.72 4.70 -2.57
C LYS A 81 6.75 3.65 -3.11
N HIS A 82 6.36 2.69 -2.27
CA HIS A 82 5.43 1.63 -2.66
C HIS A 82 4.01 2.15 -2.86
N ALA A 83 3.51 3.05 -1.99
CA ALA A 83 2.20 3.66 -2.19
C ALA A 83 2.18 4.60 -3.40
N MET A 84 3.26 5.34 -3.65
CA MET A 84 3.42 6.13 -4.87
C MET A 84 3.39 5.25 -6.12
N ALA A 85 4.05 4.09 -6.10
CA ALA A 85 4.01 3.15 -7.21
C ALA A 85 2.58 2.66 -7.50
N LEU A 86 1.76 2.44 -6.48
CA LEU A 86 0.34 2.09 -6.66
C LEU A 86 -0.47 3.20 -7.33
N VAL A 87 -0.21 4.46 -6.94
CA VAL A 87 -0.82 5.62 -7.62
C VAL A 87 -0.42 5.65 -9.09
N GLN A 88 0.88 5.47 -9.38
CA GLN A 88 1.42 5.46 -10.74
C GLN A 88 0.94 4.27 -11.59
N GLN A 89 0.67 3.14 -10.96
CA GLN A 89 0.07 1.96 -11.61
C GLN A 89 -1.42 2.14 -11.92
N GLY A 90 -2.02 3.27 -11.52
CA GLY A 90 -3.38 3.64 -11.90
C GLY A 90 -4.44 3.27 -10.86
N VAL A 91 -4.08 2.95 -9.61
CA VAL A 91 -5.09 2.80 -8.54
C VAL A 91 -5.87 4.10 -8.33
N CYS A 92 -5.21 5.24 -8.54
CA CYS A 92 -5.85 6.55 -8.57
C CYS A 92 -5.89 7.08 -10.00
N GLU A 93 -7.06 7.58 -10.40
CA GLU A 93 -7.28 8.34 -11.63
C GLU A 93 -7.56 9.79 -11.23
N GLY A 94 -6.57 10.66 -11.42
CA GLY A 94 -6.60 12.02 -10.88
C GLY A 94 -6.77 12.02 -9.35
N ARG A 95 -7.85 12.65 -8.86
CA ARG A 95 -8.20 12.71 -7.42
C ARG A 95 -9.25 11.67 -7.01
N THR A 96 -9.50 10.68 -7.86
CA THR A 96 -10.50 9.62 -7.62
C THR A 96 -9.89 8.24 -7.69
N VAL A 97 -10.59 7.25 -7.14
CA VAL A 97 -10.20 5.83 -7.28
C VAL A 97 -10.56 5.37 -8.70
N ALA A 98 -9.65 4.69 -9.39
CA ALA A 98 -9.84 4.28 -10.79
C ALA A 98 -10.84 3.12 -11.00
N GLY A 99 -11.53 2.69 -9.93
CA GLY A 99 -12.46 1.57 -9.95
C GLY A 99 -13.53 1.70 -8.88
N ARG A 100 -14.63 0.96 -9.04
CA ARG A 100 -15.73 0.93 -8.07
C ARG A 100 -15.64 -0.26 -7.13
N THR A 101 -14.92 -1.31 -7.54
CA THR A 101 -14.74 -2.54 -6.78
C THR A 101 -13.27 -2.89 -6.63
N ALA A 102 -12.95 -3.75 -5.65
CA ALA A 102 -11.61 -4.30 -5.51
C ALA A 102 -11.15 -5.06 -6.77
N GLN A 103 -12.07 -5.74 -7.46
CA GLN A 103 -11.77 -6.46 -8.69
C GLN A 103 -11.34 -5.54 -9.84
N ASP A 104 -11.91 -4.34 -9.93
CA ASP A 104 -11.51 -3.35 -10.93
C ASP A 104 -10.08 -2.89 -10.69
N LEU A 105 -9.72 -2.61 -9.44
CA LEU A 105 -8.36 -2.22 -9.05
C LEU A 105 -7.35 -3.35 -9.31
N ILE A 106 -7.71 -4.61 -9.01
CA ILE A 106 -6.85 -5.76 -9.33
C ILE A 106 -6.60 -5.86 -10.83
N ARG A 107 -7.60 -5.56 -11.66
CA ARG A 107 -7.46 -5.58 -13.13
C ARG A 107 -6.51 -4.49 -13.61
N VAL A 108 -6.53 -3.31 -12.98
CA VAL A 108 -5.59 -2.21 -13.26
C VAL A 108 -4.16 -2.62 -12.91
N LEU A 109 -3.94 -3.22 -11.73
CA LEU A 109 -2.61 -3.64 -11.25
C LEU A 109 -1.97 -4.81 -12.02
N LYS A 110 -2.76 -5.53 -12.82
CA LYS A 110 -2.29 -6.66 -13.64
C LYS A 110 -1.89 -6.27 -15.07
N ARG A 111 -2.10 -5.02 -15.47
CA ARG A 111 -1.65 -4.51 -16.76
C ARG A 111 -0.15 -4.29 -16.76
#